data_AF-A0ABD5RRQ4-F1
#
_entry.id   AF-A0ABD5RRQ4-F1
#
_cell.length_a   1.000
_cell.length_b   1.000
_cell.length_c   1.000
_cell.angle_alpha   90.00
_cell.angle_beta   90.00
_cell.angle_gamma   90.00
#
_symmetry.space_group_name_H-M   'P 1'
#
loop_
_entity.id
_entity.type
_entity.pdbx_description
1 polymer ?
#
loop_
_entity_poly.entity_id
_entity_poly.type
_entity_poly.pdbx_seq_one_letter_code
_entity_poly.pdbx_strand_id
1 'polypeptide(L)' 'MVGPISSEERSRLMLQLKAVFVVVIGASAGLITLLGETTLLETALVTGVGLVFGVLIVWFVFPGTGEVKRTRR' A
#
# COMPACT_ATOMS: atom_id res chain seq x y z
N MET A 1 -14.88 -24.13 -12.65
CA MET A 1 -14.31 -24.74 -11.42
C MET A 1 -13.38 -23.72 -10.79
N VAL A 2 -13.68 -23.17 -9.62
CA VAL A 2 -12.78 -22.27 -8.88
C VAL A 2 -11.94 -23.12 -7.92
N GLY A 3 -10.74 -23.51 -8.34
CA GLY A 3 -9.77 -24.16 -7.46
C GLY A 3 -9.31 -23.18 -6.37
N PRO A 4 -8.98 -23.65 -5.16
CA PRO A 4 -8.42 -22.78 -4.13
C PRO A 4 -7.15 -22.11 -4.65
N ILE A 5 -7.11 -20.78 -4.65
CA ILE A 5 -5.91 -20.01 -5.00
C ILE A 5 -4.74 -20.51 -4.14
N SER A 6 -3.61 -20.81 -4.79
CA SER A 6 -2.36 -21.19 -4.14
C SER A 6 -1.91 -20.12 -3.12
N SER A 7 -1.40 -20.54 -1.96
CA SER A 7 -0.89 -19.65 -0.91
C SER A 7 0.20 -18.69 -1.41
N GLU A 8 1.00 -19.11 -2.39
CA GLU A 8 2.03 -18.28 -3.00
C GLU A 8 1.44 -17.15 -3.84
N GLU A 9 0.39 -17.45 -4.60
CA GLU A 9 -0.32 -16.48 -5.45
C GLU A 9 -1.05 -15.45 -4.59
N ARG A 10 -1.67 -15.89 -3.48
CA ARG A 10 -2.23 -14.98 -2.46
C ARG A 10 -1.18 -14.03 -1.91
N SER A 11 -0.01 -14.55 -1.55
CA SER A 11 1.07 -13.72 -0.96
C SER A 11 1.59 -12.69 -1.95
N ARG A 12 1.78 -13.06 -3.22
CA ARG A 12 2.20 -12.13 -4.28
C ARG A 12 1.15 -11.06 -4.56
N LEU A 13 -0.11 -11.46 -4.71
CA LEU A 13 -1.21 -10.52 -4.94
C LEU A 13 -1.36 -9.54 -3.76
N MET A 14 -1.21 -10.03 -2.53
CA MET A 14 -1.29 -9.20 -1.35
C MET A 14 -0.12 -8.22 -1.26
N LEU A 15 1.10 -8.65 -1.59
CA LEU A 15 2.26 -7.75 -1.65
C LEU A 15 2.10 -6.69 -2.74
N GLN A 16 1.60 -7.07 -3.92
CA GLN A 16 1.30 -6.15 -5.00
C GLN A 16 0.23 -5.13 -4.59
N LEU A 17 -0.84 -5.57 -3.93
CA LEU A 17 -1.91 -4.68 -3.45
C LEU A 17 -1.37 -3.69 -2.40
N LYS A 18 -0.56 -4.17 -1.45
CA LYS A 18 0.13 -3.33 -0.47
C LYS A 18 0.97 -2.25 -1.15
N ALA A 19 1.78 -2.64 -2.16
CA ALA A 19 2.61 -1.70 -2.91
C ALA A 19 1.78 -0.64 -3.66
N VAL A 20 0.70 -1.06 -4.33
CA VAL A 20 -0.21 -0.15 -5.03
C VAL A 20 -0.82 0.88 -4.06
N PHE A 21 -1.27 0.46 -2.88
CA PHE A 21 -1.81 1.37 -1.87
C PHE A 21 -0.79 2.41 -1.43
N VAL A 22 0.44 1.99 -1.11
CA VAL A 22 1.52 2.92 -0.70
C VAL A 22 1.78 3.94 -1.80
N VAL A 23 1.92 3.49 -3.05
CA VAL A 23 2.19 4.36 -4.20
C VAL A 23 1.04 5.34 -4.42
N VAL A 24 -0.21 4.90 -4.36
CA VAL A 24 -1.38 5.78 -4.52
C VAL A 24 -1.42 6.83 -3.42
N ILE A 25 -1.21 6.47 -2.16
CA ILE A 25 -1.21 7.43 -1.04
C ILE A 25 -0.09 8.47 -1.20
N GLY A 26 1.13 8.02 -1.51
CA GLY A 26 2.27 8.92 -1.72
C GLY A 26 2.08 9.85 -2.92
N ALA A 27 1.64 9.29 -4.05
CA ALA A 27 1.38 10.05 -5.26
C ALA A 27 0.26 11.06 -5.05
N SER A 28 -0.84 10.70 -4.36
CA SER A 28 -1.91 11.64 -4.03
C SER A 28 -1.42 12.78 -3.15
N ALA A 29 -0.63 12.49 -2.11
CA ALA A 29 -0.08 13.52 -1.23
C ALA A 29 0.79 14.53 -2.01
N GLY A 30 1.65 14.04 -2.91
CA GLY A 30 2.46 14.89 -3.78
C GLY A 30 1.64 15.65 -4.82
N LEU A 31 0.66 15.01 -5.45
CA LEU A 31 -0.16 15.66 -6.47
C LEU A 31 -1.02 16.79 -5.88
N ILE A 32 -1.44 16.66 -4.62
CA ILE A 32 -2.16 17.71 -3.89
C ILE A 32 -1.29 18.96 -3.72
N THR A 33 0.02 18.84 -3.49
CA THR A 33 0.88 20.02 -3.30
C THR A 33 1.04 20.84 -4.57
N LEU A 34 0.98 20.20 -5.74
CA LEU A 34 1.00 20.90 -7.04
C LEU A 34 -0.20 21.84 -7.25
N LEU A 35 -1.29 21.67 -6.49
CA LEU A 35 -2.43 22.59 -6.52
C LEU A 35 -2.14 23.91 -5.78
N GLY A 36 -1.09 23.94 -4.96
CA GLY A 36 -0.59 25.15 -4.30
C GLY A 36 0.64 25.70 -5.00
N GLU A 37 0.99 26.96 -4.70
CA GLU A 37 2.24 27.62 -5.13
C GLU A 37 3.46 27.05 -4.38
N THR A 38 3.61 25.73 -4.35
CA THR A 38 4.68 25.06 -3.61
C THR A 38 5.89 24.79 -4.48
N THR A 39 7.05 24.79 -3.83
CA THR A 39 8.32 24.49 -4.50
C THR A 39 8.43 22.99 -4.80
N LEU A 40 9.27 22.64 -5.79
CA LEU A 40 9.56 21.23 -6.13
C LEU A 40 10.12 20.46 -4.93
N LEU A 41 10.86 21.13 -4.05
CA LEU A 41 11.43 20.52 -2.84
C LEU A 41 10.34 20.16 -1.82
N GLU A 42 9.36 21.04 -1.61
CA GLU A 42 8.21 20.77 -0.73
C GLU A 42 7.35 19.64 -1.27
N THR A 43 7.10 19.61 -2.58
CA THR A 43 6.37 18.51 -3.22
C THR A 43 7.07 17.17 -3.00
N ALA A 44 8.39 17.11 -3.17
CA ALA A 44 9.17 15.89 -2.94
C ALA A 44 9.11 15.45 -1.46
N LEU A 45 9.20 16.40 -0.53
CA LEU A 45 9.07 16.14 0.91
C LEU A 45 7.70 15.57 1.26
N VAL A 46 6.61 16.20 0.79
CA VAL A 46 5.25 15.75 1.09
C VAL A 46 4.95 14.40 0.46
N THR A 47 5.43 14.17 -0.76
CA THR A 47 5.36 12.84 -1.40
C THR A 47 6.09 11.78 -0.55
N GLY A 48 7.29 12.10 -0.06
CA GLY A 48 8.07 11.23 0.81
C GLY A 48 7.35 10.92 2.13
N VAL A 49 6.78 11.93 2.78
CA VAL A 49 5.97 11.76 4.00
C VAL A 49 4.72 10.92 3.72
N GLY A 50 4.05 11.16 2.60
CA GLY A 50 2.90 10.39 2.16
C GLY A 50 3.23 8.91 1.92
N LEU A 51 4.40 8.60 1.34
CA LEU A 51 4.87 7.23 1.17
C LEU A 51 5.13 6.55 2.52
N VAL A 52 5.83 7.22 3.44
CA VAL A 52 6.09 6.69 4.80
C VAL A 52 4.76 6.43 5.52
N PHE A 53 3.82 7.36 5.42
CA PHE A 53 2.49 7.20 6.00
C PHE A 53 1.70 6.04 5.35
N GLY A 54 1.77 5.90 4.02
CA GLY A 54 1.17 4.78 3.31
C GLY A 54 1.73 3.43 3.77
N VAL A 55 3.04 3.33 3.99
CA VAL A 55 3.69 2.12 4.54
C VAL A 55 3.16 1.82 5.95
N LEU A 56 3.07 2.83 6.81
CA LEU A 56 2.54 2.68 8.17
C LEU A 56 1.09 2.17 8.16
N ILE A 57 0.22 2.76 7.32
CA ILE A 57 -1.17 2.29 7.17
C ILE A 57 -1.20 0.84 6.72
N VAL A 58 -0.45 0.51 5.68
CA VAL A 58 -0.45 -0.85 5.14
C VAL A 58 0.05 -1.87 6.15
N TRP A 59 1.07 -1.52 6.93
CA TRP A 59 1.59 -2.37 7.99
C TRP A 59 0.56 -2.58 9.10
N PHE A 60 -0.15 -1.51 9.48
CA PHE A 60 -1.19 -1.56 10.51
C PHE A 60 -2.45 -2.30 10.07
N VAL A 61 -2.93 -2.05 8.86
CA VAL A 61 -4.20 -2.60 8.33
C VAL A 61 -4.05 -4.05 7.86
N PHE A 62 -2.88 -4.41 7.33
CA PHE A 62 -2.60 -5.77 6.86
C PHE A 62 -1.43 -6.40 7.63
N PRO A 63 -1.60 -6.73 8.92
CA PRO A 63 -0.54 -7.27 9.78
C PRO A 63 -0.15 -8.74 9.47
N GLY A 64 -0.29 -9.20 8.23
CA GLY A 64 0.08 -10.56 7.84
C GLY A 64 0.13 -10.81 6.33
N THR A 65 0.57 -12.03 5.98
CA THR A 65 0.77 -12.56 4.60
C THR A 65 -0.50 -13.18 4.00
N GLY A 66 -1.67 -12.98 4.60
CA GLY A 66 -2.92 -13.56 4.08
C GLY A 66 -3.06 -15.07 4.33
N GLU A 67 -2.29 -15.63 5.27
CA GLU A 67 -2.50 -16.98 5.78
C GLU A 67 -3.81 -17.05 6.56
N VAL A 68 -4.89 -17.38 5.86
CA VAL A 68 -6.13 -17.82 6.50
C VAL A 68 -5.85 -19.21 7.06
N LYS A 69 -5.45 -19.27 8.34
CA LYS A 69 -5.36 -20.53 9.08
C LYS A 69 -6.76 -21.13 9.13
N ARG A 70 -7.06 -22.02 8.17
CA ARG A 70 -8.34 -22.70 8.05
C ARG A 70 -8.46 -23.66 9.24
N THR A 71 -9.01 -23.17 10.35
CA THR A 71 -9.37 -24.03 11.48
C THR A 71 -10.55 -24.88 11.01
N ARG A 72 -10.24 -26.11 10.57
CA ARG A 72 -11.25 -27.10 10.21
C ARG A 72 -11.80 -27.64 11.52
N ARG A 73 -13.04 -27.29 11.84
CA ARG A 73 -13.83 -27.95 12.88
C ARG A 73 -14.79 -28.92 12.21
#